data_AF-A0A0J7MZ48-F1
#
_entry.id   AF-A0A0J7MZ48-F1
#
_cell.length_a   1.000
_cell.length_b   1.000
_cell.length_c   1.000
_cell.angle_alpha   90.00
_cell.angle_beta   90.00
_cell.angle_gamma   90.00
#
_symmetry.space_group_name_H-M   'P 1'
#
loop_
_entity.id
_entity.type
_entity.pdbx_description
1 polymer ?
#
loop_
_entity_poly.entity_id
_entity_poly.type
_entity_poly.pdbx_seq_one_letter_code
_entity_poly.pdbx_strand_id
1 'polypeptide(L)'
;MLVDDLVPHEDPVWELYFSMRQIVDIVMCFEIDKPSISLLKTLVAENLSIFKEVFPNERIKPKAHNFVHYSNVLEQSGPIVKLSSMQFEAKHKSKETEANATSSRRNITQTLCINEQ
;
A
#
# COMPACT_ATOMS: atom_id res chain seq x y z
N MET A 1 -7.92 18.43 -1.58
CA MET A 1 -8.52 17.24 -0.93
C MET A 1 -9.78 17.71 -0.22
N LEU A 2 -10.85 16.91 -0.11
CA LEU A 2 -12.15 17.34 0.43
C LEU A 2 -12.15 17.79 1.91
N VAL A 3 -11.04 17.66 2.62
CA VAL A 3 -10.90 17.94 4.07
C VAL A 3 -9.75 18.93 4.35
N ASP A 4 -9.04 19.39 3.32
CA ASP A 4 -7.83 20.22 3.49
C ASP A 4 -8.14 21.54 4.21
N ASP A 5 -9.28 22.15 3.87
CA ASP A 5 -9.75 23.43 4.43
C ASP A 5 -10.22 23.31 5.91
N LEU A 6 -10.30 22.10 6.45
CA LEU A 6 -10.78 21.81 7.80
C LEU A 6 -9.66 21.48 8.80
N VAL A 7 -8.43 21.35 8.32
CA VAL A 7 -7.26 21.07 9.16
C VAL A 7 -6.55 22.39 9.48
N PRO A 8 -6.17 22.65 10.74
CA PRO A 8 -5.35 23.82 11.06
C PRO A 8 -4.09 23.84 10.19
N HIS A 9 -3.79 25.00 9.60
CA HIS A 9 -2.52 25.19 8.89
C HIS A 9 -1.36 24.84 9.84
N GLU A 10 -0.40 24.06 9.35
CA GLU A 10 0.85 23.67 10.06
C GLU A 10 0.72 22.56 11.14
N ASP A 11 -0.27 21.66 11.05
CA ASP A 11 -0.26 20.44 11.88
C ASP A 11 0.83 19.46 11.35
N PRO A 12 1.88 19.14 12.15
CA PRO A 12 2.97 18.30 11.69
C PRO A 12 2.54 16.82 11.48
N VAL A 13 1.44 16.38 12.11
CA VAL A 13 0.82 15.08 11.82
C VAL A 13 0.15 15.10 10.44
N TRP A 14 -0.41 16.25 10.05
CA TRP A 14 -1.00 16.43 8.71
C TRP A 14 0.08 16.45 7.63
N GLU A 15 1.21 17.11 7.87
CA GLU A 15 2.37 17.07 6.97
C GLU A 15 2.89 15.66 6.75
N LEU A 16 3.00 14.88 7.85
CA LEU A 16 3.35 13.46 7.78
C LEU A 16 2.36 12.67 6.90
N TYR A 17 1.06 12.92 7.04
CA TYR A 17 0.02 12.29 6.24
C TYR A 17 0.13 12.69 4.76
N PHE A 18 0.35 13.97 4.46
CA PHE A 18 0.47 14.46 3.08
C PHE A 18 1.69 13.85 2.38
N SER A 19 2.83 13.82 3.06
CA SER A 19 4.04 13.16 2.57
C SER A 19 3.80 11.66 2.32
N MET A 20 3.11 10.98 3.25
CA MET A 20 2.68 9.58 3.05
C MET A 20 1.77 9.40 1.83
N ARG A 21 0.87 10.35 1.58
CA ARG A 21 -0.04 10.31 0.45
C ARG A 21 0.72 10.39 -0.88
N GLN A 22 1.68 11.30 -0.99
CA GLN A 22 2.52 11.43 -2.18
C GLN A 22 3.31 10.14 -2.49
N ILE A 23 3.85 9.50 -1.44
CA ILE A 23 4.50 8.18 -1.57
C ILE A 23 3.54 7.15 -2.15
N VAL A 24 2.31 7.08 -1.62
CA VAL A 24 1.28 6.14 -2.09
C VAL A 24 0.91 6.41 -3.56
N ASP A 25 0.77 7.68 -3.94
CA ASP A 25 0.42 8.03 -5.33
C ASP A 25 1.47 7.50 -6.32
N ILE A 26 2.77 7.62 -6.00
CA ILE A 26 3.85 7.07 -6.83
C ILE A 26 3.82 5.52 -6.86
N VAL A 27 3.70 4.89 -5.69
CA VAL A 27 3.73 3.41 -5.56
C VAL A 27 2.56 2.74 -6.29
N MET A 28 1.43 3.45 -6.40
CA MET A 28 0.21 2.97 -7.04
C MET A 28 0.17 3.21 -8.55
N CYS A 29 1.16 3.91 -9.13
CA CYS A 29 1.26 4.09 -10.57
C CYS A 29 1.50 2.76 -11.30
N PHE A 30 0.76 2.52 -12.39
CA PHE A 30 0.91 1.32 -13.23
C PHE A 30 2.13 1.37 -14.14
N GLU A 31 2.66 2.55 -14.38
CA GLU A 31 3.87 2.84 -15.14
C GLU A 31 4.64 3.91 -14.38
N ILE A 32 5.97 3.76 -14.34
CA ILE A 32 6.81 4.67 -13.56
C ILE A 32 8.09 5.01 -14.31
N ASP A 33 8.47 6.27 -14.27
CA ASP A 33 9.69 6.79 -14.86
C ASP A 33 10.80 6.91 -13.80
N LYS A 34 12.05 6.97 -14.25
CA LYS A 34 13.22 7.04 -13.37
C LYS A 34 13.20 8.26 -12.41
N PRO A 35 12.79 9.47 -12.86
CA PRO A 35 12.61 10.61 -11.96
C PRO A 35 11.66 10.33 -10.80
N SER A 36 10.51 9.68 -11.05
CA SER A 36 9.56 9.34 -9.98
C SER A 36 10.13 8.34 -8.98
N ILE A 37 10.97 7.40 -9.42
CA ILE A 37 11.70 6.49 -8.53
C ILE A 37 12.67 7.27 -7.62
N SER A 38 13.41 8.22 -8.20
CA SER A 38 14.31 9.08 -7.41
C SER A 38 13.52 9.96 -6.42
N LEU A 39 12.37 10.48 -6.84
CA LEU A 39 11.48 11.27 -5.99
C LEU A 39 10.94 10.43 -4.82
N LEU A 40 10.53 9.18 -5.08
CA LEU A 40 10.08 8.26 -4.03
C LEU A 40 11.13 8.08 -2.94
N LYS A 41 12.40 7.91 -3.32
CA LYS A 41 13.51 7.76 -2.37
C LYS A 41 13.64 8.98 -1.45
N THR A 42 13.53 10.18 -2.01
CA THR A 42 13.56 11.44 -1.25
C THR A 42 12.36 11.54 -0.32
N LEU A 43 11.14 11.35 -0.85
CA LEU A 43 9.90 11.44 -0.07
C LEU A 43 9.87 10.45 1.09
N VAL A 44 10.34 9.21 0.89
CA VAL A 44 10.42 8.21 1.97
C VAL A 44 11.38 8.64 3.07
N ALA A 45 12.54 9.21 2.71
CA ALA A 45 13.51 9.70 3.70
C ALA A 45 12.95 10.88 4.50
N GLU A 46 12.35 11.86 3.82
CA GLU A 46 11.69 13.01 4.44
C GLU A 46 10.54 12.57 5.36
N ASN A 47 9.70 11.64 4.90
CA ASN A 47 8.59 11.11 5.68
C ASN A 47 9.04 10.47 6.99
N LEU A 48 10.11 9.67 6.95
CA LEU A 48 10.67 9.04 8.15
C LEU A 48 11.31 10.06 9.10
N SER A 49 11.87 11.17 8.57
CA SER A 49 12.37 12.28 9.39
C SER A 49 11.23 12.96 10.13
N ILE A 50 10.17 13.37 9.41
CA ILE A 50 8.98 13.99 9.99
C ILE A 50 8.34 13.05 11.02
N PHE A 51 8.24 11.75 10.73
CA PHE A 51 7.72 10.76 11.68
C PHE A 51 8.51 10.77 12.99
N LYS A 52 9.84 10.90 12.93
CA LYS A 52 10.70 10.94 14.11
C LYS A 52 10.66 12.25 14.87
N GLU A 53 10.37 13.34 14.20
CA GLU A 53 10.15 14.63 14.83
C GLU A 53 8.80 14.66 15.57
N VAL A 54 7.74 14.14 14.93
CA VAL A 54 6.39 14.07 15.51
C VAL A 54 6.29 13.02 16.62
N PHE A 55 6.95 11.87 16.45
CA PHE A 55 6.88 10.73 17.39
C PHE A 55 8.30 10.27 17.81
N PRO A 56 9.04 11.07 18.59
CA PRO A 56 10.46 10.81 18.89
C PRO A 56 10.70 9.50 19.63
N ASN A 57 9.77 9.12 20.51
CA ASN A 57 9.88 7.91 21.34
C ASN A 57 9.39 6.64 20.62
N GLU A 58 8.73 6.77 19.47
CA GLU A 58 8.18 5.62 18.74
C GLU A 58 9.24 4.95 17.87
N ARG A 59 9.22 3.62 17.82
CA ARG A 59 10.13 2.86 16.95
C ARG A 59 9.58 2.83 15.53
N ILE A 60 10.49 2.89 14.54
CA ILE A 60 10.11 2.70 13.13
C ILE A 60 9.61 1.26 12.97
N LYS A 61 8.37 1.12 12.50
CA LYS A 61 7.76 -0.19 12.27
C LYS A 61 8.40 -0.86 11.05
N PRO A 62 8.47 -2.20 11.00
CA PRO A 62 8.99 -2.92 9.83
C PRO A 62 8.34 -2.51 8.50
N LYS A 63 7.03 -2.21 8.53
CA LYS A 63 6.30 -1.70 7.35
C LYS A 63 6.90 -0.41 6.79
N ALA A 64 7.29 0.51 7.65
CA ALA A 64 7.90 1.78 7.25
C ALA A 64 9.37 1.58 6.81
N HIS A 65 10.10 0.64 7.44
CA HIS A 65 11.43 0.25 6.97
C HIS A 65 11.40 -0.33 5.55
N ASN A 66 10.38 -1.13 5.22
CA ASN A 66 10.24 -1.71 3.88
C ASN A 66 10.11 -0.65 2.78
N PHE A 67 9.53 0.52 3.07
CA PHE A 67 9.43 1.61 2.08
C PHE A 67 10.79 2.14 1.61
N VAL A 68 11.83 2.06 2.44
CA VAL A 68 13.19 2.45 2.05
C VAL A 68 13.67 1.61 0.85
N HIS A 69 13.21 0.37 0.75
CA HIS A 69 13.58 -0.56 -0.32
C HIS A 69 12.69 -0.44 -1.56
N TYR A 70 11.58 0.32 -1.52
CA TYR A 70 10.62 0.35 -2.62
C TYR A 70 11.21 0.95 -3.90
N SER A 71 12.12 1.93 -3.78
CA SER A 71 12.84 2.47 -4.93
C SER A 71 13.66 1.39 -5.64
N ASN A 72 14.37 0.54 -4.89
CA ASN A 72 15.12 -0.58 -5.45
C ASN A 72 14.20 -1.61 -6.12
N VAL A 73 13.04 -1.89 -5.51
CA VAL A 73 12.03 -2.80 -6.09
C VAL A 73 11.48 -2.24 -7.40
N LEU A 74 11.21 -0.95 -7.48
CA LEU A 74 10.74 -0.31 -8.72
C LEU A 74 11.80 -0.38 -9.83
N GLU A 75 13.07 -0.19 -9.51
CA GLU A 75 14.17 -0.30 -10.48
C GLU A 75 14.36 -1.73 -11.01
N GLN A 76 14.22 -2.74 -10.14
CA GLN A 76 14.53 -4.12 -10.47
C GLN A 76 13.33 -4.91 -11.01
N SER A 77 12.15 -4.67 -10.47
CA SER A 77 10.94 -5.46 -10.70
C SER A 77 9.81 -4.66 -11.35
N GLY A 78 10.00 -3.35 -11.53
CA GLY A 78 9.00 -2.46 -12.12
C GLY A 78 7.87 -2.07 -11.13
N PRO A 79 6.74 -1.56 -11.65
CA PRO A 79 5.65 -0.99 -10.85
C PRO A 79 5.12 -1.91 -9.74
N ILE A 80 5.23 -1.48 -8.48
CA ILE A 80 4.86 -2.27 -7.29
C ILE A 80 3.38 -2.67 -7.30
N VAL A 81 2.49 -1.83 -7.83
CA VAL A 81 1.06 -2.15 -7.93
C VAL A 81 0.79 -3.46 -8.68
N LYS A 82 1.62 -3.80 -9.68
CA LYS A 82 1.53 -5.05 -10.45
C LYS A 82 2.03 -6.27 -9.67
N LEU A 83 2.84 -6.05 -8.64
CA LEU A 83 3.36 -7.07 -7.73
C LEU A 83 2.49 -7.23 -6.47
N SER A 84 1.48 -6.37 -6.29
CA SER A 84 0.63 -6.36 -5.11
C SER A 84 -0.34 -7.55 -5.09
N SER A 85 -0.76 -7.96 -3.89
CA SER A 85 -1.78 -8.99 -3.71
C SER A 85 -3.22 -8.47 -3.80
N MET A 86 -3.43 -7.17 -4.08
CA MET A 86 -4.77 -6.56 -4.07
C MET A 86 -5.74 -7.27 -5.02
N GLN A 87 -5.27 -7.68 -6.21
CA GLN A 87 -6.09 -8.40 -7.18
C GLN A 87 -6.45 -9.82 -6.69
N PHE A 88 -5.51 -10.50 -6.04
CA PHE A 88 -5.77 -11.82 -5.46
C PHE A 88 -6.80 -11.75 -4.33
N GLU A 89 -6.70 -10.74 -3.46
CA GLU A 89 -7.69 -10.50 -2.39
C GLU A 89 -9.07 -10.15 -2.95
N ALA A 90 -9.13 -9.35 -4.02
CA ALA A 90 -10.39 -9.03 -4.70
C ALA A 90 -11.07 -10.30 -5.25
N LYS A 91 -10.31 -11.23 -5.83
CA LYS A 91 -10.83 -12.53 -6.29
C LYS A 91 -11.18 -13.46 -5.13
N HIS A 92 -10.45 -13.41 -4.03
CA HIS A 92 -10.73 -14.24 -2.85
C HIS A 92 -12.12 -13.96 -2.27
N LYS A 93 -12.58 -12.71 -2.29
CA LYS A 93 -13.91 -12.31 -1.80
C LYS A 93 -15.07 -13.05 -2.47
N SER A 94 -14.99 -13.32 -3.79
CA SER A 94 -16.05 -14.09 -4.48
C SER A 94 -16.08 -15.53 -3.97
N LYS A 95 -14.90 -16.15 -3.83
CA LYS A 95 -14.76 -17.52 -3.33
C LYS A 95 -15.23 -17.69 -1.90
N GLU A 96 -14.98 -16.70 -1.05
CA GLU A 96 -15.49 -16.69 0.32
C GLU A 96 -17.02 -16.67 0.35
N THR A 97 -17.64 -15.86 -0.52
CA THR A 97 -19.09 -15.76 -0.64
C THR A 97 -19.70 -17.10 -1.07
N GLU A 98 -19.14 -17.75 -2.08
CA GLU A 98 -19.56 -19.08 -2.56
C GLU A 98 -19.36 -20.17 -1.49
N ALA A 99 -18.23 -20.12 -0.78
CA ALA A 99 -17.93 -21.08 0.27
C ALA A 99 -18.98 -21.00 1.38
N ASN A 100 -19.35 -19.79 1.79
CA ASN A 100 -20.36 -19.54 2.81
C ASN A 100 -21.76 -20.01 2.36
N ALA A 101 -22.12 -19.83 1.09
CA ALA A 101 -23.39 -20.28 0.53
C ALA A 101 -23.49 -21.81 0.38
N THR A 102 -22.35 -22.50 0.26
CA THR A 102 -22.30 -23.96 0.10
C THR A 102 -22.69 -24.66 1.41
N SER A 103 -23.56 -25.67 1.35
CA SER A 103 -23.97 -26.47 2.53
C SER A 103 -23.02 -27.63 2.85
N SER A 104 -22.25 -28.11 1.87
CA SER A 104 -21.25 -29.16 2.03
C SER A 104 -19.86 -28.60 2.40
N ARG A 105 -19.23 -29.16 3.43
CA ARG A 105 -17.87 -28.81 3.87
C ARG A 105 -16.82 -29.87 3.56
N ARG A 106 -17.22 -30.96 2.90
CA ARG A 106 -16.37 -32.17 2.78
C ARG A 106 -15.16 -31.98 1.87
N ASN A 107 -15.16 -31.02 0.94
CA ASN A 107 -14.01 -30.62 0.11
C ASN A 107 -14.25 -29.23 -0.49
N ILE A 108 -14.20 -28.18 0.32
CA ILE A 108 -14.61 -26.82 -0.11
C ILE A 108 -13.82 -26.31 -1.32
N THR A 109 -12.52 -26.59 -1.39
CA THR A 109 -11.65 -26.19 -2.50
C THR A 109 -12.05 -26.86 -3.81
N GLN A 110 -12.41 -28.14 -3.78
CA GLN A 110 -12.91 -28.86 -4.95
C GLN A 110 -14.22 -28.26 -5.45
N THR A 111 -15.16 -27.97 -4.53
CA THR A 111 -16.45 -27.35 -4.87
C THR A 111 -16.26 -25.97 -5.50
N LEU A 112 -15.43 -25.12 -4.90
CA LEU A 112 -15.13 -23.78 -5.43
C LEU A 112 -14.46 -23.85 -6.81
N CYS A 113 -13.55 -24.81 -7.04
CA CYS A 113 -12.92 -24.99 -8.34
C CYS A 113 -13.91 -25.43 -9.43
N ILE A 114 -14.90 -26.26 -9.10
CA ILE A 114 -15.94 -26.70 -10.05
C ILE A 114 -16.86 -25.53 -10.43
N ASN A 115 -17.18 -24.65 -9.47
CA ASN A 115 -18.09 -23.52 -9.69
C ASN A 115 -17.46 -22.36 -10.48
N GLU A 116 -16.13 -22.33 -10.61
CA GLU A 116 -15.37 -21.29 -11.31
C GLU A 116 -15.10 -21.59 -12.81
N GLN A 117 -15.56 -22.74 -13.32
CA GLN A 117 -15.48 -23.14 -14.75
C GLN A 117 -16.65 -22.59 -15.57
#